data_AF-A0A9D2VK82-F1
#
_entry.id   AF-A0A9D2VK82-F1
#
_cell.length_a   1.000
_cell.length_b   1.000
_cell.length_c   1.000
_cell.angle_alpha   90.00
_cell.angle_beta   90.00
_cell.angle_gamma   90.00
#
_symmetry.space_group_name_H-M   'P 1'
#
loop_
_entity.id
_entity.type
_entity.pdbx_description
1 polymer ?
#
loop_
_entity_poly.entity_id
_entity_poly.type
_entity_poly.pdbx_seq_one_letter_code
_entity_poly.pdbx_strand_id
1 'polypeptide(L)'
;MAHEVSRRDFLKVGGMAGFAAGAAGLGIGSILGSPAEAHAETLTVTDFVYTCPLCGQKTADYDVLVKHFKEGHPEAAVPECATLTINGVEVKVQVEPHWTLRETLLKAVGLTGNAKEMCDRGACGSCTVLIDGVPALSCTTLAVECQGHQIETSEGIAADEKWRPLVDAYAKHDAAQCGYCTPGQFTVAKYIIGKYGEPTEEQIRAELSGNICRCGTYSRHVQAIQEAAIAIKGGN
;
A
#
# COMPACT_ATOMS: atom_id res chain seq x y z
N MET A 1 -9.22 -7.87 44.06
CA MET A 1 -9.12 -8.84 42.95
C MET A 1 -9.43 -8.07 41.68
N ALA A 2 -8.39 -7.59 40.99
CA ALA A 2 -8.55 -6.83 39.76
C ALA A 2 -8.93 -7.81 38.64
N HIS A 3 -10.11 -7.64 38.05
CA HIS A 3 -10.46 -8.36 36.83
C HIS A 3 -9.57 -7.82 35.70
N GLU A 4 -8.69 -8.67 35.18
CA GLU A 4 -7.97 -8.40 33.93
C GLU A 4 -8.99 -8.36 32.79
N VAL A 5 -9.25 -7.16 32.28
CA VAL A 5 -9.94 -6.96 31.00
C VAL A 5 -8.90 -7.22 29.91
N SER A 6 -9.07 -8.29 29.14
CA SER A 6 -8.17 -8.57 28.04
C SER A 6 -8.42 -7.63 26.86
N ARG A 7 -7.45 -7.46 25.95
CA ARG A 7 -7.62 -6.67 24.70
C ARG A 7 -8.84 -7.11 23.88
N ARG A 8 -9.31 -8.36 24.04
CA ARG A 8 -10.52 -8.90 23.40
C ARG A 8 -11.83 -8.40 24.01
N ASP A 9 -11.83 -8.01 25.29
CA ASP A 9 -13.05 -7.66 26.02
C ASP A 9 -13.46 -6.20 25.80
N PHE A 10 -12.49 -5.31 25.54
CA PHE A 10 -12.76 -3.92 25.20
C PHE A 10 -13.56 -3.76 23.88
N LEU A 11 -13.38 -4.70 22.94
CA LEU A 11 -14.02 -4.64 21.62
C LEU A 11 -15.51 -5.02 21.62
N LYS A 12 -16.03 -5.64 22.69
CA LYS A 12 -17.43 -6.08 22.76
C LYS A 12 -18.39 -4.99 23.25
N VAL A 13 -17.89 -3.95 23.92
CA VAL A 13 -18.74 -2.99 24.66
C VAL A 13 -18.95 -1.68 23.90
N GLY A 14 -18.14 -1.35 22.90
CA GLY A 14 -18.21 -0.08 22.16
C GLY A 14 -19.34 0.04 21.13
N GLY A 15 -20.30 -0.90 21.12
CA GLY A 15 -21.25 -1.11 20.02
C GLY A 15 -22.70 -0.73 20.31
N MET A 16 -22.99 0.32 21.08
CA MET A 16 -24.36 0.87 21.16
C MET A 16 -24.37 2.35 21.57
N ALA A 17 -24.37 3.26 20.58
CA ALA A 17 -25.05 4.56 20.65
C ALA A 17 -24.89 5.31 19.32
N GLY A 18 -26.01 5.75 18.72
CA GLY A 18 -25.99 6.85 17.73
C GLY A 18 -26.73 6.58 16.42
N PHE A 19 -28.06 6.50 16.49
CA PHE A 19 -28.97 6.60 15.36
C PHE A 19 -29.20 8.08 14.96
N ALA A 20 -29.46 8.28 13.65
CA ALA A 20 -30.35 9.28 13.04
C ALA A 20 -29.96 10.77 12.93
N ALA A 21 -29.74 11.22 11.69
CA ALA A 21 -30.26 12.43 11.00
C ALA A 21 -29.33 12.68 9.78
N GLY A 22 -29.71 12.70 8.51
CA GLY A 22 -30.94 13.18 7.88
C GLY A 22 -30.73 14.62 7.40
N ALA A 23 -30.36 14.84 6.13
CA ALA A 23 -30.80 15.98 5.31
C ALA A 23 -30.19 15.93 3.90
N ALA A 24 -31.08 16.01 2.93
CA ALA A 24 -30.81 16.19 1.52
C ALA A 24 -30.23 17.58 1.21
N GLY A 25 -29.59 17.67 0.05
CA GLY A 25 -29.61 18.89 -0.76
C GLY A 25 -28.36 19.74 -0.67
N LEU A 26 -27.37 19.44 -1.52
CA LEU A 26 -26.60 20.47 -2.21
C LEU A 26 -26.35 19.98 -3.64
N GLY A 27 -26.91 20.70 -4.62
CA GLY A 27 -26.73 20.43 -6.03
C GLY A 27 -25.32 20.80 -6.49
N ILE A 28 -24.45 19.79 -6.58
CA ILE A 28 -23.06 19.93 -7.07
C ILE A 28 -22.94 19.51 -8.55
N GLY A 29 -24.05 19.12 -9.19
CA GLY A 29 -24.07 18.54 -10.54
C GLY A 29 -23.70 19.46 -11.70
N SER A 30 -23.33 20.72 -11.45
CA SER A 30 -23.05 21.72 -12.50
C SER A 30 -21.60 22.24 -12.54
N ILE A 31 -20.70 21.73 -11.68
CA ILE A 31 -19.28 22.14 -11.65
C ILE A 31 -18.36 21.08 -12.28
N LEU A 32 -18.83 19.83 -12.40
CA LEU A 32 -18.05 18.74 -12.97
C LEU A 32 -18.29 18.67 -14.48
N GLY A 33 -17.37 19.27 -15.24
CA GLY A 33 -17.24 19.02 -16.67
C GLY A 33 -17.11 17.52 -16.94
N SER A 34 -17.43 17.09 -18.17
CA SER A 34 -17.36 15.70 -18.60
C SER A 34 -16.03 15.06 -18.17
N PRO A 35 -16.03 13.84 -17.61
CA PRO A 35 -14.81 13.19 -17.18
C PRO A 35 -13.90 13.03 -18.41
N ALA A 36 -12.76 13.72 -18.39
CA ALA A 36 -11.71 13.47 -19.35
C ALA A 36 -11.31 12.00 -19.22
N GLU A 37 -11.27 11.29 -20.34
CA GLU A 37 -10.74 9.93 -20.40
C GLU A 37 -9.34 9.95 -19.79
N ALA A 38 -9.15 9.17 -18.72
CA ALA A 38 -7.87 9.04 -18.05
C ALA A 38 -6.92 8.27 -18.98
N HIS A 39 -6.26 8.99 -19.87
CA HIS A 39 -5.10 8.47 -20.57
C HIS A 39 -4.00 8.28 -19.53
N ALA A 40 -3.77 7.02 -19.15
CA ALA A 40 -2.55 6.65 -18.45
C ALA A 40 -1.37 6.91 -19.41
N GLU A 41 -0.80 8.10 -19.33
CA GLU A 41 0.51 8.35 -19.93
C GLU A 41 1.47 7.31 -19.37
N THR A 42 2.08 6.55 -20.28
CA THR A 42 3.20 5.70 -19.95
C THR A 42 4.30 6.62 -19.46
N LEU A 43 4.49 6.69 -18.15
CA LEU A 43 5.65 7.31 -17.54
C LEU A 43 6.89 6.58 -18.06
N THR A 44 7.48 7.05 -19.15
CA THR A 44 8.87 6.78 -19.45
C THR A 44 9.65 7.43 -18.32
N VAL A 45 10.00 6.63 -17.32
CA VAL A 45 10.82 7.07 -16.20
C VAL A 45 12.06 7.73 -16.80
N THR A 46 12.10 9.05 -16.70
CA THR A 46 13.15 9.91 -17.22
C THR A 46 14.48 9.44 -16.66
N ASP A 47 15.41 9.10 -17.55
CA ASP A 47 16.84 8.81 -17.33
C ASP A 47 17.23 8.72 -15.85
N PHE A 48 17.18 7.51 -15.28
CA PHE A 48 17.63 7.28 -13.91
C PHE A 48 19.06 7.81 -13.75
N VAL A 49 19.21 8.92 -13.02
CA VAL A 49 20.52 9.48 -12.68
C VAL A 49 21.03 8.77 -11.43
N TYR A 50 21.85 7.76 -11.64
CA TYR A 50 22.58 7.03 -10.61
C TYR A 50 23.56 7.97 -9.92
N THR A 51 23.37 8.22 -8.62
CA THR A 51 24.22 9.13 -7.84
C THR A 51 25.05 8.33 -6.85
N CYS A 52 26.37 8.49 -6.87
CA CYS A 52 27.25 7.93 -5.88
C CYS A 52 26.98 8.57 -4.50
N PRO A 53 26.57 7.81 -3.47
CA PRO A 53 26.28 8.36 -2.14
C PRO A 53 27.54 8.86 -1.40
N LEU A 54 28.74 8.44 -1.83
CA LEU A 54 30.00 8.79 -1.17
C LEU A 54 30.59 10.12 -1.65
N CYS A 55 30.49 10.42 -2.95
CA CYS A 55 31.07 11.63 -3.54
C CYS A 55 30.09 12.49 -4.34
N GLY A 56 28.84 12.04 -4.52
CA GLY A 56 27.81 12.76 -5.26
C GLY A 56 27.94 12.68 -6.79
N GLN A 57 28.87 11.88 -7.32
CA GLN A 57 29.04 11.73 -8.77
C GLN A 57 27.77 11.13 -9.40
N LYS A 58 27.26 11.81 -10.42
CA LYS A 58 26.07 11.41 -11.17
C LYS A 58 26.48 10.65 -12.43
N THR A 59 25.77 9.57 -12.72
CA THR A 59 26.00 8.69 -13.87
C THR A 59 24.66 8.34 -14.50
N ALA A 60 24.63 8.18 -15.82
CA ALA A 60 23.42 7.85 -16.56
C ALA A 60 23.17 6.33 -16.69
N ASP A 61 24.15 5.53 -16.27
CA ASP A 61 24.17 4.08 -16.45
C ASP A 61 24.75 3.40 -15.20
N TYR A 62 24.15 2.27 -14.81
CA TYR A 62 24.53 1.54 -13.62
C TYR A 62 25.93 0.93 -13.73
N ASP A 63 26.32 0.37 -14.88
CA ASP A 63 27.65 -0.21 -15.07
C ASP A 63 28.74 0.87 -14.93
N VAL A 64 28.42 2.11 -15.34
CA VAL A 64 29.28 3.27 -15.11
C VAL A 64 29.39 3.61 -13.62
N LEU A 65 28.31 3.52 -12.85
CA LEU A 65 28.35 3.68 -11.40
C LEU A 65 29.17 2.58 -10.72
N VAL A 66 29.00 1.32 -11.14
CA VAL A 66 29.78 0.18 -10.63
C VAL A 66 31.27 0.38 -10.89
N LYS A 67 31.63 0.82 -12.10
CA LYS A 67 33.02 1.14 -12.43
C LYS A 67 33.57 2.27 -11.56
N HIS A 68 32.78 3.33 -11.37
CA HIS A 68 33.15 4.43 -10.48
C HIS A 68 33.40 3.96 -9.04
N PHE A 69 32.58 3.07 -8.50
CA PHE A 69 32.80 2.51 -7.16
C PHE A 69 34.09 1.70 -7.08
N LYS A 70 34.35 0.84 -8.07
CA LYS A 70 35.58 0.03 -8.14
C LYS A 70 36.85 0.88 -8.21
N GLU A 71 36.80 2.03 -8.89
CA GLU A 71 37.96 2.91 -9.10
C GLU A 71 38.12 3.99 -8.02
N GLY A 72 37.02 4.65 -7.62
CA GLY A 72 37.01 5.79 -6.71
C GLY A 72 36.74 5.44 -5.24
N HIS A 73 36.13 4.28 -4.97
CA HIS A 73 35.72 3.84 -3.63
C HIS A 73 35.99 2.34 -3.41
N PRO A 74 37.25 1.87 -3.54
CA PRO A 74 37.57 0.43 -3.59
C PRO A 74 37.21 -0.35 -2.31
N GLU A 75 37.09 0.35 -1.18
CA GLU A 75 36.70 -0.23 0.13
C GLU A 75 35.18 -0.21 0.36
N ALA A 76 34.41 0.44 -0.51
CA ALA A 76 32.95 0.53 -0.38
C ALA A 76 32.24 -0.57 -1.17
N ALA A 77 31.13 -1.06 -0.64
CA ALA A 77 30.27 -1.98 -1.37
C ALA A 77 29.70 -1.28 -2.62
N VAL A 78 29.74 -1.98 -3.75
CA VAL A 78 29.14 -1.51 -5.00
C VAL A 78 27.61 -1.49 -4.82
N PRO A 79 26.91 -0.40 -5.15
CA PRO A 79 25.45 -0.33 -5.08
C PRO A 79 24.85 -1.42 -5.96
N GLU A 80 23.79 -2.09 -5.51
CA GLU A 80 23.15 -3.16 -6.27
C GLU A 80 22.00 -2.59 -7.12
N CYS A 81 21.80 -3.14 -8.32
CA CYS A 81 20.61 -2.86 -9.11
C CYS A 81 19.61 -4.00 -8.95
N ALA A 82 18.41 -3.68 -8.48
CA ALA A 82 17.30 -4.62 -8.43
C ALA A 82 16.36 -4.36 -9.61
N THR A 83 15.91 -5.45 -10.24
CA THR A 83 14.79 -5.41 -11.20
C THR A 83 13.56 -5.93 -10.48
N LEU A 84 12.58 -5.06 -10.26
CA LEU A 84 11.37 -5.33 -9.50
C LEU A 84 10.16 -5.26 -10.43
N THR A 85 9.19 -6.17 -10.28
CA THR A 85 7.90 -6.03 -10.97
C THR A 85 6.89 -5.43 -9.99
N ILE A 86 6.52 -4.17 -10.22
CA ILE A 86 5.62 -3.41 -9.33
C ILE A 86 4.40 -3.00 -10.14
N ASN A 87 3.21 -3.38 -9.68
CA ASN A 87 1.93 -3.08 -10.33
C ASN A 87 1.90 -3.51 -11.81
N GLY A 88 2.53 -4.66 -12.12
CA GLY A 88 2.62 -5.21 -13.47
C GLY A 88 3.68 -4.58 -14.37
N VAL A 89 4.46 -3.60 -13.87
CA VAL A 89 5.53 -2.93 -14.61
C VAL A 89 6.88 -3.35 -14.07
N GLU A 90 7.80 -3.76 -14.96
CA GLU A 90 9.18 -4.00 -14.60
C GLU A 90 9.92 -2.67 -14.43
N VAL A 91 10.50 -2.45 -13.25
CA VAL A 91 11.25 -1.25 -12.90
C VAL A 91 12.66 -1.66 -12.45
N LYS A 92 13.66 -1.10 -13.11
CA LYS A 92 15.07 -1.23 -12.70
C LYS A 92 15.42 -0.08 -11.77
N VAL A 93 15.83 -0.40 -10.55
CA VAL A 93 16.13 0.58 -9.50
C VAL A 93 17.53 0.34 -8.93
N GLN A 94 18.23 1.42 -8.62
CA GLN A 94 19.42 1.37 -7.78
C GLN A 94 18.98 1.23 -6.32
N VAL A 95 19.47 0.22 -5.62
CA VAL A 95 19.18 -0.03 -4.21
C VAL A 95 20.46 -0.31 -3.45
N GLU A 96 20.51 0.15 -2.20
CA GLU A 96 21.53 -0.35 -1.28
C GLU A 96 21.10 -1.73 -0.76
N PRO A 97 22.01 -2.66 -0.45
CA PRO A 97 21.65 -4.00 0.03
C PRO A 97 20.76 -4.00 1.29
N HIS A 98 20.85 -2.95 2.11
CA HIS A 98 20.07 -2.79 3.34
C HIS A 98 18.73 -2.05 3.13
N TRP A 99 18.42 -1.60 1.91
CA TRP A 99 17.17 -0.91 1.66
C TRP A 99 15.99 -1.88 1.76
N THR A 100 15.00 -1.45 2.54
CA THR A 100 13.73 -2.14 2.60
C THR A 100 12.93 -1.88 1.33
N LEU A 101 11.95 -2.74 1.05
CA LEU A 101 11.03 -2.52 -0.05
C LEU A 101 10.28 -1.19 0.14
N ARG A 102 9.90 -0.84 1.37
CA ARG A 102 9.26 0.45 1.69
C ARG A 102 10.13 1.63 1.29
N GLU A 103 11.40 1.59 1.68
CA GLU A 103 12.38 2.63 1.37
C GLU A 103 12.53 2.78 -0.14
N THR A 104 12.62 1.66 -0.85
CA THR A 104 12.75 1.62 -2.32
C THR A 104 11.51 2.20 -3.00
N LEU A 105 10.30 1.82 -2.56
CA LEU A 105 9.04 2.37 -3.07
C LEU A 105 8.99 3.89 -2.90
N LEU A 106 9.42 4.41 -1.75
CA LEU A 106 9.40 5.85 -1.48
C LEU A 106 10.48 6.62 -2.27
N LYS A 107 11.73 6.16 -2.19
CA LYS A 107 12.90 6.95 -2.63
C LYS A 107 13.29 6.69 -4.07
N ALA A 108 13.18 5.46 -4.55
CA ALA A 108 13.59 5.11 -5.92
C ALA A 108 12.42 5.10 -6.90
N VAL A 109 11.23 4.65 -6.48
CA VAL A 109 10.06 4.51 -7.37
C VAL A 109 9.12 5.71 -7.29
N GLY A 110 9.01 6.35 -6.11
CA GLY A 110 8.11 7.48 -5.89
C GLY A 110 6.66 7.08 -5.58
N LEU A 111 6.40 5.80 -5.26
CA LEU A 111 5.08 5.33 -4.80
C LEU A 111 4.95 5.57 -3.29
N THR A 112 3.98 6.39 -2.91
CA THR A 112 3.86 6.89 -1.53
C THR A 112 2.70 6.26 -0.75
N GLY A 113 1.81 5.53 -1.42
CA GLY A 113 0.64 4.87 -0.86
C GLY A 113 1.04 3.89 0.24
N ASN A 114 1.71 2.79 -0.11
CA ASN A 114 2.15 1.79 0.87
C ASN A 114 3.56 2.05 1.43
N ALA A 115 4.19 3.17 1.10
CA ALA A 115 5.49 3.52 1.65
C ALA A 115 5.42 4.33 2.97
N LYS A 116 4.37 4.10 3.78
CA LYS A 116 4.13 4.84 5.03
C LYS A 116 5.03 4.36 6.17
N GLU A 117 5.60 5.33 6.90
CA GLU A 117 6.46 5.10 8.06
C GLU A 117 5.74 5.43 9.37
N MET A 118 4.81 4.60 9.79
CA MET A 118 4.16 4.82 11.10
C MET A 118 4.99 4.28 12.26
N CYS A 119 5.67 3.14 12.07
CA CYS A 119 6.40 2.47 13.15
C CYS A 119 7.80 1.98 12.79
N ASP A 120 8.06 1.71 11.50
CA ASP A 120 9.31 1.15 10.95
C ASP A 120 9.88 -0.07 11.70
N ARG A 121 9.00 -0.92 12.24
CA ARG A 121 9.36 -2.09 13.06
C ARG A 121 8.35 -3.23 12.95
N GLY A 122 7.65 -3.30 11.82
CA GLY A 122 6.69 -4.37 11.51
C GLY A 122 5.43 -4.43 12.37
N ALA A 123 5.08 -3.37 13.11
CA ALA A 123 3.98 -3.41 14.09
C ALA A 123 2.64 -2.83 13.59
N CYS A 124 2.67 -1.87 12.65
CA CYS A 124 1.49 -1.05 12.33
C CYS A 124 0.71 -1.46 11.08
N GLY A 125 1.31 -2.21 10.15
CA GLY A 125 0.69 -2.58 8.88
C GLY A 125 0.52 -1.46 7.83
N SER A 126 0.79 -0.19 8.13
CA SER A 126 0.61 0.91 7.15
C SER A 126 1.46 0.75 5.88
N CYS A 127 2.52 -0.05 5.95
CA CYS A 127 3.43 -0.36 4.85
C CYS A 127 3.09 -1.66 4.10
N THR A 128 1.95 -2.28 4.38
CA THR A 128 1.61 -3.59 3.81
C THR A 128 1.45 -3.50 2.29
N VAL A 129 2.18 -4.33 1.54
CA VAL A 129 2.01 -4.54 0.10
C VAL A 129 1.55 -5.98 -0.14
N LEU A 130 1.17 -6.35 -1.37
CA LEU A 130 1.09 -7.77 -1.74
C LEU A 130 2.39 -8.18 -2.44
N ILE A 131 2.98 -9.29 -2.03
CA ILE A 131 4.06 -9.98 -2.73
C ILE A 131 3.49 -11.34 -3.16
N ASP A 132 3.42 -11.56 -4.48
CA ASP A 132 2.76 -12.72 -5.09
C ASP A 132 1.33 -12.96 -4.55
N GLY A 133 0.59 -11.85 -4.38
CA GLY A 133 -0.78 -11.88 -3.87
C GLY A 133 -0.91 -12.07 -2.36
N VAL A 134 0.19 -12.20 -1.61
CA VAL A 134 0.18 -12.38 -0.15
C VAL A 134 0.58 -11.08 0.56
N PRO A 135 -0.15 -10.64 1.60
CA PRO A 135 0.22 -9.47 2.39
C PRO A 135 1.60 -9.61 3.04
N ALA A 136 2.47 -8.62 2.82
CA ALA A 136 3.79 -8.55 3.41
C ALA A 136 4.12 -7.13 3.88
N LEU A 137 4.92 -7.02 4.94
CA LEU A 137 5.32 -5.74 5.52
C LEU A 137 6.57 -5.21 4.81
N SER A 138 6.39 -4.24 3.91
CA SER A 138 7.50 -3.72 3.11
C SER A 138 8.62 -3.06 3.92
N CYS A 139 8.36 -2.63 5.17
CA CYS A 139 9.40 -2.08 6.06
C CYS A 139 10.35 -3.14 6.67
N THR A 140 10.03 -4.43 6.56
CA THR A 140 10.88 -5.53 7.07
C THR A 140 11.34 -6.48 5.97
N THR A 141 10.98 -6.22 4.72
CA THR A 141 11.40 -7.00 3.55
C THR A 141 12.49 -6.22 2.81
N LEU A 142 13.58 -6.87 2.43
CA LEU A 142 14.63 -6.21 1.65
C LEU A 142 14.23 -6.13 0.17
N ALA A 143 14.59 -5.03 -0.50
CA ALA A 143 14.27 -4.85 -1.90
C ALA A 143 14.95 -5.90 -2.80
N VAL A 144 16.19 -6.27 -2.47
CA VAL A 144 16.97 -7.29 -3.18
C VAL A 144 16.34 -8.68 -3.11
N GLU A 145 15.60 -8.99 -2.04
CA GLU A 145 14.88 -10.27 -1.89
C GLU A 145 13.60 -10.33 -2.74
N CYS A 146 13.13 -9.19 -3.26
CA CYS A 146 11.89 -9.12 -4.04
C CYS A 146 12.09 -9.34 -5.54
N GLN A 147 13.32 -9.61 -6.00
CA GLN A 147 13.57 -9.89 -7.41
C GLN A 147 12.85 -11.16 -7.86
N GLY A 148 12.20 -11.10 -9.02
CA GLY A 148 11.39 -12.21 -9.56
C GLY A 148 10.00 -12.35 -8.95
N HIS A 149 9.65 -11.55 -7.94
CA HIS A 149 8.32 -11.53 -7.32
C HIS A 149 7.44 -10.41 -7.90
N GLN A 150 6.12 -10.61 -7.85
CA GLN A 150 5.12 -9.61 -8.23
C GLN A 150 4.72 -8.78 -7.01
N ILE A 151 4.95 -7.47 -7.07
CA ILE A 151 4.58 -6.54 -6.01
C ILE A 151 3.34 -5.75 -6.43
N GLU A 152 2.32 -5.69 -5.57
CA GLU A 152 1.16 -4.83 -5.75
C GLU A 152 1.02 -3.83 -4.61
N THR A 153 0.79 -2.57 -4.98
CA THR A 153 0.53 -1.47 -4.05
C THR A 153 -0.89 -0.95 -4.20
N SER A 154 -1.35 -0.16 -3.23
CA SER A 154 -2.64 0.52 -3.22
C SER A 154 -2.87 1.38 -4.46
N GLU A 155 -1.83 2.00 -5.02
CA GLU A 155 -1.90 2.75 -6.27
C GLU A 155 -2.26 1.85 -7.45
N GLY A 156 -1.60 0.69 -7.57
CA GLY A 156 -1.92 -0.30 -8.62
C GLY A 156 -3.32 -0.87 -8.46
N ILE A 157 -3.72 -1.17 -7.23
CA ILE A 157 -5.07 -1.67 -6.92
C ILE A 157 -6.13 -0.60 -7.25
N ALA A 158 -5.90 0.66 -6.89
CA ALA A 158 -6.85 1.74 -7.18
C ALA A 158 -6.96 2.08 -8.68
N ALA A 159 -5.89 1.85 -9.44
CA ALA A 159 -5.86 2.04 -10.89
C ALA A 159 -6.58 0.93 -11.66
N ASP A 160 -6.64 -0.29 -11.12
CA ASP A 160 -7.34 -1.42 -11.75
C ASP A 160 -8.87 -1.25 -11.64
N GLU A 161 -9.54 -1.17 -12.80
CA GLU A 161 -11.00 -1.03 -12.91
C GLU A 161 -11.77 -2.14 -12.17
N LYS A 162 -11.20 -3.35 -12.10
CA LYS A 162 -11.79 -4.47 -11.36
C LYS A 162 -11.98 -4.13 -9.87
N TRP A 163 -11.11 -3.32 -9.31
CA TRP A 163 -11.11 -2.94 -7.88
C TRP A 163 -11.77 -1.59 -7.63
N ARG A 164 -12.32 -0.93 -8.65
CA ARG A 164 -13.06 0.33 -8.48
C ARG A 164 -14.17 0.26 -7.41
N PRO A 165 -14.97 -0.83 -7.31
CA PRO A 165 -15.99 -0.91 -6.26
C PRO A 165 -15.41 -0.87 -4.84
N LEU A 166 -14.17 -1.32 -4.64
CA LEU A 166 -13.48 -1.24 -3.35
C LEU A 166 -13.12 0.21 -2.99
N VAL A 167 -12.66 0.99 -3.98
CA VAL A 167 -12.40 2.43 -3.80
C VAL A 167 -13.69 3.17 -3.44
N ASP A 168 -14.76 2.91 -4.19
CA ASP A 168 -16.06 3.54 -3.99
C ASP A 168 -16.65 3.19 -2.62
N ALA A 169 -16.54 1.93 -2.20
CA ALA A 169 -16.99 1.49 -0.89
C ALA A 169 -16.19 2.15 0.25
N TYR A 170 -14.87 2.29 0.11
CA TYR A 170 -14.04 2.98 1.11
C TYR A 170 -14.43 4.45 1.27
N ALA A 171 -14.76 5.13 0.16
CA ALA A 171 -15.26 6.50 0.17
C ALA A 171 -16.66 6.59 0.80
N LYS A 172 -17.58 5.71 0.38
CA LYS A 172 -18.97 5.68 0.85
C LYS A 172 -19.09 5.44 2.35
N HIS A 173 -18.26 4.56 2.90
CA HIS A 173 -18.30 4.19 4.32
C HIS A 173 -17.40 5.06 5.21
N ASP A 174 -16.80 6.14 4.69
CA ASP A 174 -15.83 6.96 5.40
C ASP A 174 -14.74 6.11 6.09
N ALA A 175 -14.25 5.10 5.37
CA ALA A 175 -13.27 4.14 5.90
C ALA A 175 -11.91 4.80 6.16
N ALA A 176 -11.62 5.91 5.48
CA ALA A 176 -10.46 6.76 5.71
C ALA A 176 -10.86 8.05 6.43
N GLN A 177 -10.24 8.32 7.59
CA GLN A 177 -10.28 9.65 8.23
C GLN A 177 -8.98 10.41 7.95
N CYS A 178 -7.91 10.20 8.74
CA CYS A 178 -6.61 10.80 8.44
C CYS A 178 -5.92 10.19 7.22
N GLY A 179 -6.42 9.05 6.74
CA GLY A 179 -5.89 8.36 5.56
C GLY A 179 -4.61 7.55 5.79
N TYR A 180 -3.85 7.76 6.87
CA TYR A 180 -2.49 7.25 7.00
C TYR A 180 -2.37 5.71 6.97
N CYS A 181 -3.29 4.99 7.63
CA CYS A 181 -3.31 3.51 7.62
C CYS A 181 -4.05 2.93 6.42
N THR A 182 -4.78 3.75 5.65
CA THR A 182 -5.70 3.30 4.60
C THR A 182 -5.00 2.49 3.53
N PRO A 183 -3.81 2.85 3.02
CA PRO A 183 -3.14 2.07 1.98
C PRO A 183 -2.89 0.62 2.39
N GLY A 184 -2.39 0.39 3.61
CA GLY A 184 -2.21 -0.96 4.17
C GLY A 184 -3.52 -1.72 4.32
N GLN A 185 -4.53 -1.08 4.94
CA GLN A 185 -5.87 -1.67 5.10
C GLN A 185 -6.51 -2.05 3.76
N PHE A 186 -6.40 -1.16 2.77
CA PHE A 186 -6.96 -1.30 1.42
C PHE A 186 -6.26 -2.40 0.62
N THR A 187 -4.96 -2.55 0.82
CA THR A 187 -4.18 -3.62 0.17
C THR A 187 -4.56 -4.99 0.74
N VAL A 188 -4.73 -5.08 2.06
CA VAL A 188 -5.21 -6.32 2.69
C VAL A 188 -6.67 -6.61 2.32
N ALA A 189 -7.51 -5.59 2.13
CA ALA A 189 -8.88 -5.76 1.64
C ALA A 189 -8.95 -6.51 0.30
N LYS A 190 -8.08 -6.17 -0.66
CA LYS A 190 -7.96 -6.92 -1.92
C LYS A 190 -7.66 -8.40 -1.66
N TYR A 191 -6.69 -8.69 -0.80
CA TYR A 191 -6.34 -10.07 -0.45
C TYR A 191 -7.52 -10.82 0.20
N ILE A 192 -8.24 -10.17 1.11
CA ILE A 192 -9.41 -10.77 1.78
C ILE A 192 -10.49 -11.14 0.74
N ILE A 193 -10.85 -10.22 -0.16
CA ILE A 193 -11.86 -10.47 -1.20
C ILE A 193 -11.38 -11.57 -2.16
N GLY A 194 -10.12 -11.54 -2.56
CA GLY A 194 -9.55 -12.58 -3.41
C GLY A 194 -9.54 -13.97 -2.76
N LYS A 195 -9.33 -14.03 -1.44
CA LYS A 195 -9.25 -15.28 -0.67
C LYS A 195 -10.62 -15.89 -0.34
N TYR A 196 -11.60 -15.06 -0.01
CA TYR A 196 -12.89 -15.52 0.52
C TYR A 196 -14.08 -15.27 -0.40
N GLY A 197 -13.95 -14.41 -1.41
CA GLY A 197 -15.05 -13.90 -2.20
C GLY A 197 -15.94 -12.97 -1.37
N GLU A 198 -16.92 -13.54 -0.68
CA GLU A 198 -17.82 -12.85 0.26
C GLU A 198 -17.42 -13.13 1.72
N PRO A 199 -16.41 -12.42 2.28
CA PRO A 199 -15.88 -12.69 3.61
C PRO A 199 -16.87 -12.31 4.73
N THR A 200 -16.86 -13.10 5.80
CA THR A 200 -17.57 -12.74 7.05
C THR A 200 -16.84 -11.62 7.79
N GLU A 201 -17.54 -10.93 8.69
CA GLU A 201 -16.94 -9.91 9.55
C GLU A 201 -15.77 -10.44 10.38
N GLU A 202 -15.88 -11.67 10.89
CA GLU A 202 -14.82 -12.32 11.67
C GLU A 202 -13.56 -12.58 10.82
N GLN A 203 -13.74 -13.01 9.57
CA GLN A 203 -12.63 -13.21 8.62
C GLN A 203 -11.94 -11.89 8.32
N ILE A 204 -12.71 -10.83 8.04
CA ILE A 204 -12.15 -9.50 7.79
C ILE A 204 -11.36 -9.00 9.00
N ARG A 205 -11.94 -9.07 10.20
CA ARG A 205 -11.28 -8.61 11.43
C ARG A 205 -10.00 -9.40 11.73
N ALA A 206 -9.99 -10.70 11.46
CA ALA A 206 -8.81 -11.53 11.66
C ALA A 206 -7.67 -11.11 10.72
N GLU A 207 -7.96 -10.92 9.44
CA GLU A 207 -6.95 -10.57 8.42
C GLU A 207 -6.48 -9.11 8.55
N LEU A 208 -7.34 -8.17 8.96
CA LEU A 208 -6.96 -6.78 9.23
C LEU A 208 -6.25 -6.58 10.58
N SER A 209 -6.12 -7.61 11.42
CA SER A 209 -5.54 -7.47 12.77
C SER A 209 -4.08 -6.97 12.78
N GLY A 210 -3.35 -7.14 11.68
CA GLY A 210 -2.00 -6.59 11.48
C GLY A 210 -1.94 -5.11 11.09
N ASN A 211 -3.09 -4.45 10.86
CA ASN A 211 -3.17 -3.06 10.42
C ASN A 211 -3.81 -2.16 11.49
N ILE A 212 -3.01 -1.25 12.06
CA ILE A 212 -3.43 -0.37 13.14
C ILE A 212 -4.02 0.94 12.57
N CYS A 213 -5.22 1.30 13.03
CA CYS A 213 -5.86 2.58 12.78
C CYS A 213 -6.01 3.38 14.09
N ARG A 214 -5.42 4.57 14.15
CA ARG A 214 -5.56 5.46 15.32
C ARG A 214 -6.85 6.27 15.33
N CYS A 215 -7.43 6.51 14.16
CA CYS A 215 -8.74 7.17 14.01
C CYS A 215 -9.92 6.29 14.43
N GLY A 216 -9.72 4.97 14.57
CA GLY A 216 -10.75 4.04 15.01
C GLY A 216 -11.76 3.63 13.93
N THR A 217 -11.44 3.76 12.64
CA THR A 217 -12.33 3.43 11.50
C THR A 217 -12.48 1.92 11.22
N TYR A 218 -12.12 1.04 12.16
CA TYR A 218 -12.07 -0.41 11.94
C TYR A 218 -13.39 -1.01 11.44
N SER A 219 -14.53 -0.64 12.05
CA SER A 219 -15.84 -1.11 11.61
C SER A 219 -16.21 -0.62 10.21
N ARG A 220 -15.73 0.56 9.81
CA ARG A 220 -15.96 1.14 8.49
C ARG A 220 -15.17 0.42 7.40
N HIS A 221 -13.95 -0.03 7.71
CA HIS A 221 -13.20 -0.92 6.82
C HIS A 221 -13.96 -2.24 6.59
N VAL A 222 -14.54 -2.84 7.65
CA VAL A 222 -15.37 -4.05 7.51
C VAL A 222 -16.55 -3.82 6.57
N GLN A 223 -17.32 -2.76 6.80
CA GLN A 223 -18.48 -2.41 5.97
C GLN A 223 -18.10 -2.17 4.51
N ALA A 224 -17.01 -1.44 4.26
CA ALA A 224 -16.52 -1.19 2.92
C ALA A 224 -16.09 -2.47 2.21
N ILE A 225 -15.39 -3.38 2.89
CA ILE A 225 -14.93 -4.64 2.32
C ILE A 225 -16.11 -5.56 1.97
N GLN A 226 -17.11 -5.66 2.84
CA GLN A 226 -18.30 -6.47 2.59
C GLN A 226 -19.10 -5.95 1.40
N GLU A 227 -19.30 -4.63 1.31
CA GLU A 227 -19.99 -4.04 0.15
C GLU A 227 -19.20 -4.26 -1.15
N ALA A 228 -17.89 -4.03 -1.11
CA ALA A 228 -17.03 -4.25 -2.26
C ALA A 228 -17.00 -5.71 -2.71
N ALA A 229 -17.01 -6.66 -1.78
CA ALA A 229 -17.04 -8.09 -2.06
C ALA A 229 -18.28 -8.53 -2.84
N ILE A 230 -19.46 -7.94 -2.56
CA ILE A 230 -20.69 -8.25 -3.29
C ILE A 230 -20.61 -7.73 -4.74
N ALA A 231 -20.01 -6.56 -4.93
CA ALA A 231 -19.90 -5.91 -6.24
C ALA A 231 -18.78 -6.50 -7.11
N ILE A 232 -17.65 -6.82 -6.49
CA ILE A 232 -16.51 -7.47 -7.12
C ILE A 232 -16.81 -8.96 -7.08
N LYS A 233 -17.35 -9.52 -8.18
CA LYS A 233 -17.50 -10.97 -8.34
C LYS A 233 -16.11 -11.63 -8.24
N GLY A 234 -15.70 -11.93 -7.01
CA GLY A 234 -14.47 -12.59 -6.64
C GLY A 234 -14.82 -13.88 -5.93
N GLY A 235 -14.15 -14.95 -6.32
CA GLY A 235 -14.31 -16.28 -5.74
C GLY A 235 -14.31 -17.34 -6.84
N ASN A 236 -13.29 -18.22 -6.81
CA ASN A 236 -13.35 -19.52 -7.47
C ASN A 236 -14.42 -20.40 -6.80
#